data_AF-A0A8H8S1M8-F1
#
_entry.id   AF-A0A8H8S1M8-F1
#
_cell.length_a   1.000
_cell.length_b   1.000
_cell.length_c   1.000
_cell.angle_alpha   90.00
_cell.angle_beta   90.00
_cell.angle_gamma   90.00
#
_symmetry.space_group_name_H-M   'P 1'
#
loop_
_entity.id
_entity.type
_entity.pdbx_description
1 polymer ?
#
loop_
_entity_poly.entity_id
_entity_poly.type
_entity_poly.pdbx_seq_one_letter_code
_entity_poly.pdbx_strand_id
1 'polypeptide(L)'
;MAPSLLETQPQAPHSLTSPSQKPVDRKIYPDGIKTSGQHPPLPELIKNYSDFPKEIKGATVWKADDYTNNPERWVHVFNSEEVAEMSAAADKFLADKTPLTGISKDNFPLPKLSILLASIRAEILNGKGFILFKGFPVEKWGNHKSAVAYMGLGTYLGYFVSQNGRGHVLGHVKDLGDDPTQIDRVRIYRTNARQFFHADDSDLVGLLCIARALEGGESDIVSSHHVWNTLQKERPDVAETLTKPIWYFDRKGETSVGEEEFIKTSVFYLEKGPNGRVYSKWDPYYIKSLDRFMNKGIIPPLSPEQVEAAKVLEDTCHRLRLHMILEVGDIQFLSNEHVLHARTEYKDHAPPAPRRHLMRLWLATPESEGGWKLPFHDSAEKKRGGIQVNDQPPVAPLDAE
;
A
#
# COMPACT_ATOMS: atom_id res chain seq x y z
N MET A 1 -64.32 -22.02 -13.82
CA MET A 1 -63.08 -22.28 -14.56
C MET A 1 -62.50 -20.95 -14.99
N ALA A 2 -61.45 -20.52 -14.31
CA ALA A 2 -60.64 -19.35 -14.67
C ALA A 2 -59.16 -19.76 -14.49
N PRO A 3 -58.25 -19.40 -15.41
CA PRO A 3 -56.88 -19.90 -15.40
C PRO A 3 -55.97 -19.11 -14.46
N SER A 4 -54.97 -19.83 -13.96
CA SER A 4 -53.90 -19.42 -13.06
C SER A 4 -53.00 -18.33 -13.64
N LEU A 5 -52.73 -17.29 -12.85
CA LEU A 5 -51.62 -16.35 -13.06
C LEU A 5 -50.33 -16.98 -12.54
N LEU A 6 -49.35 -17.13 -13.45
CA LEU A 6 -47.96 -17.47 -13.13
C LEU A 6 -47.30 -16.26 -12.46
N GLU A 7 -46.88 -16.42 -11.20
CA GLU A 7 -46.00 -15.47 -10.53
C GLU A 7 -44.63 -15.48 -11.20
N THR A 8 -44.15 -14.28 -11.52
CA THR A 8 -42.84 -14.03 -12.12
C THR A 8 -41.75 -14.23 -11.06
N GLN A 9 -40.67 -14.93 -11.44
CA GLN A 9 -39.49 -15.08 -10.59
C GLN A 9 -38.89 -13.72 -10.21
N PRO A 10 -38.38 -13.54 -8.98
CA PRO A 10 -37.68 -12.32 -8.59
C PRO A 10 -36.40 -12.15 -9.42
N GLN A 11 -36.27 -10.97 -10.01
CA GLN A 11 -35.12 -10.54 -10.80
C GLN A 11 -33.88 -10.42 -9.89
N ALA A 12 -32.74 -11.01 -10.31
CA ALA A 12 -31.49 -10.96 -9.58
C ALA A 12 -30.98 -9.50 -9.41
N PRO A 13 -30.43 -9.11 -8.25
CA PRO A 13 -30.03 -7.73 -7.97
C PRO A 13 -28.65 -7.43 -8.55
N HIS A 14 -28.49 -7.44 -9.88
CA HIS A 14 -27.22 -7.09 -10.55
C HIS A 14 -27.47 -6.23 -11.78
N SER A 15 -27.99 -5.03 -11.55
CA SER A 15 -27.78 -3.90 -12.46
C SER A 15 -27.09 -2.83 -11.64
N LEU A 16 -25.76 -2.84 -11.61
CA LEU A 16 -24.96 -1.70 -11.14
C LEU A 16 -25.14 -0.57 -12.15
N THR A 17 -26.29 0.10 -12.12
CA THR A 17 -26.37 1.47 -12.62
C THR A 17 -25.51 2.30 -11.69
N SER A 18 -24.35 2.77 -12.17
CA SER A 18 -23.54 3.76 -11.46
C SER A 18 -24.48 4.84 -10.92
N PRO A 19 -24.51 5.10 -9.59
CA PRO A 19 -25.23 6.24 -9.08
C PRO A 19 -24.74 7.45 -9.85
N SER A 20 -25.65 8.27 -10.38
CA SER A 20 -25.34 9.47 -11.16
C SER A 20 -24.15 10.21 -10.57
N GLN A 21 -22.94 9.96 -11.09
CA GLN A 21 -21.72 10.54 -10.53
C GLN A 21 -21.84 12.03 -10.80
N LYS A 22 -21.98 12.82 -9.73
CA LYS A 22 -21.83 14.26 -9.84
C LYS A 22 -20.54 14.53 -10.61
N PRO A 23 -20.52 15.47 -11.56
CA PRO A 23 -19.30 15.80 -12.29
C PRO A 23 -18.19 16.13 -11.29
N VAL A 24 -17.08 15.39 -11.32
CA VAL A 24 -15.91 15.66 -10.49
C VAL A 24 -15.26 16.96 -10.96
N ASP A 25 -15.12 17.94 -10.07
CA ASP A 25 -14.34 19.14 -10.38
C ASP A 25 -12.85 18.77 -10.47
N ARG A 26 -12.33 18.63 -11.68
CA ARG A 26 -10.93 18.24 -11.90
C ARG A 26 -9.93 19.32 -11.48
N LYS A 27 -10.35 20.57 -11.28
CA LYS A 27 -9.46 21.69 -10.95
C LYS A 27 -8.85 21.59 -9.55
N ILE A 28 -9.48 20.82 -8.66
CA ILE A 28 -8.99 20.62 -7.29
C ILE A 28 -7.86 19.56 -7.23
N TYR A 29 -7.62 18.84 -8.32
CA TYR A 29 -6.53 17.88 -8.45
C TYR A 29 -5.41 18.52 -9.28
N PRO A 30 -4.19 18.68 -8.75
CA PRO A 30 -3.12 19.43 -9.44
C PRO A 30 -2.74 18.88 -10.82
N ASP A 31 -2.88 17.58 -11.04
CA ASP A 31 -2.67 16.91 -12.33
C ASP A 31 -3.99 16.58 -13.06
N GLY A 32 -5.12 17.04 -12.54
CA GLY A 32 -6.45 16.76 -13.06
C GLY A 32 -6.93 15.32 -12.85
N ILE A 33 -6.20 14.49 -12.08
CA ILE A 33 -6.49 13.08 -11.89
C ILE A 33 -6.83 12.80 -10.43
N LYS A 34 -8.03 12.28 -10.23
CA LYS A 34 -8.55 11.83 -8.93
C LYS A 34 -8.03 10.42 -8.61
N THR A 35 -7.72 10.16 -7.34
CA THR A 35 -7.41 8.80 -6.85
C THR A 35 -8.66 7.93 -6.96
N SER A 36 -8.57 6.70 -7.47
CA SER A 36 -9.76 5.86 -7.66
C SER A 36 -10.42 5.44 -6.33
N GLY A 37 -9.61 5.19 -5.30
CA GLY A 37 -10.05 4.76 -3.98
C GLY A 37 -10.15 3.23 -3.84
N GLN A 38 -10.66 2.79 -2.69
CA GLN A 38 -10.81 1.39 -2.38
C GLN A 38 -12.09 0.84 -3.02
N HIS A 39 -11.99 -0.18 -3.87
CA HIS A 39 -13.15 -0.81 -4.50
C HIS A 39 -13.04 -2.34 -4.45
N PRO A 40 -14.17 -3.07 -4.44
CA PRO A 40 -14.13 -4.52 -4.52
C PRO A 40 -13.50 -4.97 -5.86
N PRO A 41 -12.88 -6.17 -5.90
CA PRO A 41 -12.44 -6.77 -7.15
C PRO A 41 -13.63 -7.04 -8.07
N LEU A 42 -13.37 -7.09 -9.38
CA LEU A 42 -14.36 -7.49 -10.38
C LEU A 42 -14.62 -9.01 -10.26
N PRO A 43 -15.85 -9.47 -9.92
CA PRO A 43 -16.12 -10.88 -9.64
C PRO A 43 -15.72 -11.83 -10.76
N GLU A 44 -15.90 -11.44 -12.02
CA GLU A 44 -15.58 -12.20 -13.21
C GLU A 44 -14.07 -12.39 -13.45
N LEU A 45 -13.24 -11.61 -12.75
CA LEU A 45 -11.78 -11.68 -12.82
C LEU A 45 -11.17 -12.47 -11.67
N ILE A 46 -11.95 -12.81 -10.64
CA ILE A 46 -11.50 -13.67 -9.55
C ILE A 46 -11.34 -15.10 -10.06
N LYS A 47 -10.18 -15.69 -9.80
CA LYS A 47 -9.83 -17.03 -10.26
C LYS A 47 -10.05 -18.08 -9.18
N ASN A 48 -10.32 -19.31 -9.59
CA ASN A 48 -10.44 -20.43 -8.66
C ASN A 48 -9.05 -20.85 -8.19
N TYR A 49 -8.95 -21.41 -6.99
CA TYR A 49 -7.68 -21.92 -6.46
C TYR A 49 -6.95 -22.90 -7.41
N SER A 50 -7.69 -23.67 -8.21
CA SER A 50 -7.14 -24.58 -9.21
C SER A 50 -6.33 -23.88 -10.30
N ASP A 51 -6.59 -22.60 -10.55
CA ASP A 51 -5.91 -21.79 -11.56
C ASP A 51 -4.58 -21.23 -11.04
N PHE A 52 -4.37 -21.20 -9.72
CA PHE A 52 -3.15 -20.67 -9.12
C PHE A 52 -1.98 -21.64 -9.27
N PRO A 53 -0.75 -21.11 -9.48
CA PRO A 53 0.44 -21.94 -9.58
C PRO A 53 0.72 -22.66 -8.26
N LYS A 54 1.07 -23.95 -8.34
CA LYS A 54 1.52 -24.72 -7.17
C LYS A 54 2.92 -24.30 -6.69
N GLU A 55 3.71 -23.70 -7.58
CA GLU A 55 5.02 -23.14 -7.31
C GLU A 55 5.25 -21.93 -8.22
N ILE A 56 5.65 -20.81 -7.63
CA ILE A 56 6.10 -19.60 -8.32
C ILE A 56 7.62 -19.65 -8.43
N LYS A 57 8.17 -19.20 -9.58
CA LYS A 57 9.61 -19.09 -9.84
C LYS A 57 9.94 -17.68 -10.33
N GLY A 58 11.20 -17.28 -10.23
CA GLY A 58 11.70 -16.00 -10.73
C GLY A 58 12.16 -15.05 -9.63
N ALA A 59 12.50 -13.82 -10.01
CA ALA A 59 13.18 -12.83 -9.15
C ALA A 59 12.35 -12.32 -7.96
N THR A 60 11.02 -12.45 -8.05
CA THR A 60 10.07 -12.08 -6.98
C THR A 60 10.03 -13.11 -5.84
N VAL A 61 10.61 -14.30 -6.04
CA VAL A 61 10.71 -15.38 -5.04
C VAL A 61 12.10 -15.34 -4.42
N TRP A 62 12.20 -14.81 -3.20
CA TRP A 62 13.47 -14.68 -2.49
C TRP A 62 13.34 -15.02 -1.01
N LYS A 63 14.47 -15.33 -0.37
CA LYS A 63 14.61 -15.62 1.05
C LYS A 63 15.35 -14.49 1.75
N ALA A 64 15.12 -14.31 3.05
CA ALA A 64 15.85 -13.34 3.85
C ALA A 64 17.39 -13.53 3.77
N ASP A 65 17.85 -14.78 3.74
CA ASP A 65 19.28 -15.12 3.64
C ASP A 65 19.94 -14.62 2.33
N ASP A 66 19.16 -14.40 1.27
CA ASP A 66 19.68 -13.87 0.00
C ASP A 66 20.20 -12.42 0.17
N TYR A 67 19.75 -11.71 1.20
CA TYR A 67 19.98 -10.27 1.41
C TYR A 67 20.59 -9.89 2.76
N THR A 68 20.38 -10.70 3.82
CA THR A 68 20.80 -10.39 5.19
C THR A 68 22.29 -10.03 5.28
N ASN A 69 23.14 -10.79 4.58
CA ASN A 69 24.59 -10.57 4.55
C ASN A 69 25.08 -10.01 3.21
N ASN A 70 24.18 -9.53 2.35
CA ASN A 70 24.47 -9.08 0.98
C ASN A 70 23.81 -7.71 0.69
N PRO A 71 24.15 -6.64 1.44
CA PRO A 71 23.53 -5.33 1.29
C PRO A 71 23.69 -4.74 -0.11
N GLU A 72 24.76 -5.05 -0.83
CA GLU A 72 25.00 -4.60 -2.21
C GLU A 72 23.93 -5.02 -3.21
N ARG A 73 23.09 -6.00 -2.87
CA ARG A 73 21.97 -6.46 -3.71
C ARG A 73 20.72 -5.60 -3.61
N TRP A 74 20.59 -4.80 -2.55
CA TRP A 74 19.34 -4.10 -2.23
C TRP A 74 19.51 -2.72 -1.57
N VAL A 75 20.75 -2.29 -1.34
CA VAL A 75 21.08 -0.98 -0.78
C VAL A 75 21.73 -0.09 -1.84
N HIS A 76 21.17 1.10 -2.05
CA HIS A 76 21.80 2.17 -2.82
C HIS A 76 22.20 3.31 -1.89
N VAL A 77 23.50 3.59 -1.79
CA VAL A 77 23.98 4.74 -1.01
C VAL A 77 24.08 5.94 -1.94
N PHE A 78 23.33 7.00 -1.66
CA PHE A 78 23.41 8.21 -2.47
C PHE A 78 24.81 8.81 -2.42
N ASN A 79 25.39 9.04 -3.59
CA ASN A 79 26.66 9.75 -3.69
C ASN A 79 26.44 11.28 -3.64
N SER A 80 27.53 12.03 -3.52
CA SER A 80 27.47 13.50 -3.41
C SER A 80 26.88 14.20 -4.63
N GLU A 81 27.03 13.64 -5.84
CA GLU A 81 26.44 14.21 -7.05
C GLU A 81 24.93 14.02 -7.08
N GLU A 82 24.44 12.83 -6.71
CA GLU A 82 23.01 12.52 -6.62
C GLU A 82 22.32 13.40 -5.56
N VAL A 83 22.95 13.57 -4.40
CA VAL A 83 22.46 14.48 -3.35
C VAL A 83 22.45 15.93 -3.83
N ALA A 84 23.49 16.37 -4.55
CA ALA A 84 23.57 17.73 -5.08
C ALA A 84 22.50 17.99 -6.14
N GLU A 85 22.25 17.03 -7.03
CA GLU A 85 21.19 17.09 -8.05
C GLU A 85 19.81 17.21 -7.40
N MET A 86 19.48 16.32 -6.44
CA MET A 86 18.22 16.40 -5.68
C MET A 86 18.08 17.71 -4.91
N SER A 87 19.17 18.19 -4.29
CA SER A 87 19.17 19.48 -3.57
C SER A 87 18.82 20.62 -4.51
N ALA A 88 19.44 20.70 -5.68
CA ALA A 88 19.23 21.77 -6.64
C ALA A 88 17.80 21.76 -7.20
N ALA A 89 17.26 20.58 -7.52
CA ALA A 89 15.88 20.42 -7.94
C ALA A 89 14.90 20.86 -6.84
N ALA A 90 15.15 20.48 -5.59
CA ALA A 90 14.33 20.88 -4.44
C ALA A 90 14.37 22.39 -4.16
N ASP A 91 15.55 23.01 -4.23
CA ASP A 91 15.69 24.45 -4.04
C ASP A 91 14.94 25.24 -5.12
N LYS A 92 15.01 24.77 -6.37
CA LYS A 92 14.25 25.36 -7.49
C LYS A 92 12.73 25.22 -7.28
N PHE A 93 12.26 24.02 -6.97
CA PHE A 93 10.83 23.78 -6.74
C PHE A 93 10.27 24.64 -5.59
N LEU A 94 11.03 24.77 -4.50
CA LEU A 94 10.69 25.65 -3.37
C LEU A 94 10.60 27.13 -3.80
N ALA A 95 11.52 27.59 -4.65
CA ALA A 95 11.53 28.96 -5.17
C ALA A 95 10.33 29.24 -6.09
N ASP A 96 9.87 28.24 -6.85
CA ASP A 96 8.72 28.34 -7.76
C ASP A 96 7.38 28.43 -7.01
N LYS A 97 7.36 28.14 -5.69
CA LYS A 97 6.16 28.21 -4.81
C LYS A 97 4.98 27.37 -5.30
N THR A 98 5.25 26.35 -6.12
CA THR A 98 4.25 25.37 -6.51
C THR A 98 3.85 24.56 -5.27
N PRO A 99 2.56 24.35 -4.98
CA PRO A 99 2.14 23.48 -3.89
C PRO A 99 2.77 22.09 -4.03
N LEU A 100 3.15 21.47 -2.91
CA LEU A 100 3.74 20.11 -2.90
C LEU A 100 2.89 19.08 -3.66
N THR A 101 1.57 19.23 -3.61
CA THR A 101 0.62 18.34 -4.32
C THR A 101 0.70 18.47 -5.84
N GLY A 102 1.31 19.53 -6.38
CA GLY A 102 1.58 19.76 -7.79
C GLY A 102 2.98 19.35 -8.25
N ILE A 103 3.78 18.70 -7.40
CA ILE A 103 5.09 18.18 -7.78
C ILE A 103 4.94 17.07 -8.83
N SER A 104 5.75 17.14 -9.89
CA SER A 104 5.74 16.21 -11.00
C SER A 104 7.15 16.02 -11.54
N LYS A 105 7.33 14.98 -12.37
CA LYS A 105 8.60 14.72 -13.05
C LYS A 105 9.05 15.90 -13.94
N ASP A 106 8.11 16.68 -14.46
CA ASP A 106 8.39 17.80 -15.37
C ASP A 106 8.91 19.04 -14.62
N ASN A 107 8.40 19.30 -13.41
CA ASN A 107 8.83 20.43 -12.58
C ASN A 107 9.87 20.06 -11.50
N PHE A 108 10.22 18.77 -11.37
CA PHE A 108 11.30 18.27 -10.52
C PHE A 108 12.30 17.44 -11.34
N PRO A 109 13.11 18.06 -12.23
CA PRO A 109 13.99 17.31 -13.13
C PRO A 109 15.24 16.75 -12.41
N LEU A 110 15.47 15.45 -12.59
CA LEU A 110 16.64 14.68 -12.15
C LEU A 110 17.31 14.00 -13.35
N PRO A 111 17.92 14.75 -14.30
CA PRO A 111 18.41 14.20 -15.56
C PRO A 111 19.39 13.02 -15.40
N LYS A 112 20.29 13.04 -14.41
CA LYS A 112 21.24 11.95 -14.17
C LYS A 112 20.57 10.83 -13.36
N LEU A 113 20.03 11.16 -12.19
CA LEU A 113 19.46 10.17 -11.27
C LEU A 113 18.23 9.44 -11.86
N SER A 114 17.52 10.03 -12.82
CA SER A 114 16.39 9.39 -13.50
C SER A 114 16.73 8.07 -14.21
N ILE A 115 17.96 7.90 -14.69
CA ILE A 115 18.43 6.67 -15.34
C ILE A 115 18.46 5.53 -14.32
N LEU A 116 19.03 5.78 -13.14
CA LEU A 116 19.05 4.83 -12.03
C LEU A 116 17.62 4.54 -11.54
N LEU A 117 16.79 5.57 -11.36
CA LEU A 117 15.42 5.41 -10.86
C LEU A 117 14.56 4.57 -11.79
N ALA A 118 14.76 4.66 -13.12
CA ALA A 118 14.08 3.79 -14.06
C ALA A 118 14.44 2.30 -13.84
N SER A 119 15.72 2.00 -13.61
CA SER A 119 16.16 0.63 -13.29
C SER A 119 15.63 0.16 -11.94
N ILE A 120 15.65 1.03 -10.93
CA ILE A 120 15.13 0.70 -9.60
C ILE A 120 13.63 0.45 -9.65
N ARG A 121 12.87 1.25 -10.39
CA ARG A 121 11.44 1.04 -10.60
C ARG A 121 11.17 -0.33 -11.23
N ALA A 122 11.96 -0.73 -12.23
CA ALA A 122 11.82 -2.05 -12.85
C ALA A 122 12.11 -3.19 -11.86
N GLU A 123 13.12 -3.04 -11.00
CA GLU A 123 13.47 -3.98 -9.93
C GLU A 123 12.40 -4.09 -8.83
N ILE A 124 11.77 -2.97 -8.46
CA ILE A 124 10.65 -2.95 -7.50
C ILE A 124 9.42 -3.61 -8.12
N LEU A 125 9.10 -3.34 -9.38
CA LEU A 125 7.91 -3.91 -10.00
C LEU A 125 8.06 -5.39 -10.38
N ASN A 126 9.22 -5.80 -10.89
CA ASN A 126 9.37 -7.13 -11.51
C ASN A 126 10.55 -7.94 -10.98
N GLY A 127 11.40 -7.35 -10.14
CA GLY A 127 12.52 -8.01 -9.48
C GLY A 127 12.18 -8.40 -8.05
N LYS A 128 13.08 -8.08 -7.12
CA LYS A 128 12.94 -8.41 -5.69
C LYS A 128 11.84 -7.64 -4.96
N GLY A 129 11.32 -6.55 -5.51
CA GLY A 129 10.17 -5.88 -4.90
C GLY A 129 10.49 -4.81 -3.87
N PHE A 130 11.76 -4.55 -3.58
CA PHE A 130 12.16 -3.54 -2.61
C PHE A 130 13.55 -2.97 -2.86
N ILE A 131 13.83 -1.81 -2.28
CA ILE A 131 15.15 -1.16 -2.25
C ILE A 131 15.28 -0.33 -0.97
N LEU A 132 16.49 -0.22 -0.45
CA LEU A 132 16.86 0.70 0.63
C LEU A 132 17.83 1.75 0.10
N PHE A 133 17.42 3.00 0.05
CA PHE A 133 18.33 4.10 -0.14
C PHE A 133 18.92 4.56 1.18
N LYS A 134 20.22 4.89 1.20
CA LYS A 134 20.90 5.47 2.36
C LYS A 134 21.53 6.82 2.02
N GLY A 135 21.71 7.67 3.03
CA GLY A 135 22.40 8.95 2.90
C GLY A 135 21.53 10.10 2.40
N PHE A 136 20.20 9.99 2.50
CA PHE A 136 19.31 11.12 2.24
C PHE A 136 19.45 12.16 3.36
N PRO A 137 19.83 13.41 3.08
CA PRO A 137 20.36 14.33 4.10
C PRO A 137 19.27 15.07 4.89
N VAL A 138 18.42 14.34 5.59
CA VAL A 138 17.25 14.90 6.32
C VAL A 138 17.63 15.92 7.38
N GLU A 139 18.70 15.69 8.12
CA GLU A 139 19.15 16.61 9.18
C GLU A 139 19.61 17.96 8.61
N LYS A 140 20.26 17.93 7.43
CA LYS A 140 20.74 19.14 6.75
C LYS A 140 19.60 19.91 6.07
N TRP A 141 18.63 19.19 5.51
CA TRP A 141 17.53 19.80 4.74
C TRP A 141 16.37 20.24 5.62
N GLY A 142 16.16 19.62 6.77
CA GLY A 142 14.96 19.77 7.58
C GLY A 142 13.72 19.26 6.85
N ASN A 143 12.60 19.18 7.57
CA ASN A 143 11.40 18.49 7.09
C ASN A 143 10.87 19.00 5.74
N HIS A 144 10.86 20.33 5.51
CA HIS A 144 10.25 20.88 4.30
C HIS A 144 11.04 20.52 3.03
N LYS A 145 12.35 20.76 3.01
CA LYS A 145 13.16 20.42 1.83
C LYS A 145 13.30 18.91 1.67
N SER A 146 13.34 18.14 2.77
CA SER A 146 13.26 16.68 2.71
C SER A 146 11.97 16.19 2.08
N ALA A 147 10.82 16.76 2.45
CA ALA A 147 9.52 16.42 1.84
C ALA A 147 9.52 16.72 0.34
N VAL A 148 10.00 17.89 -0.09
CA VAL A 148 10.11 18.27 -1.51
C VAL A 148 11.00 17.27 -2.27
N ALA A 149 12.21 17.01 -1.79
CA ALA A 149 13.13 16.10 -2.46
C ALA A 149 12.61 14.65 -2.49
N TYR A 150 11.96 14.20 -1.42
CA TYR A 150 11.43 12.85 -1.30
C TYR A 150 10.22 12.62 -2.21
N MET A 151 9.28 13.58 -2.25
CA MET A 151 8.20 13.56 -3.22
C MET A 151 8.76 13.65 -4.64
N GLY A 152 9.70 14.56 -4.90
CA GLY A 152 10.36 14.68 -6.20
C GLY A 152 10.94 13.36 -6.71
N LEU A 153 11.65 12.62 -5.85
CA LEU A 153 12.11 11.25 -6.11
C LEU A 153 10.96 10.29 -6.44
N GLY A 154 9.88 10.34 -5.65
CA GLY A 154 8.68 9.51 -5.83
C GLY A 154 8.01 9.67 -7.20
N THR A 155 8.09 10.85 -7.83
CA THR A 155 7.52 11.10 -9.18
C THR A 155 8.14 10.23 -10.28
N TYR A 156 9.33 9.68 -10.05
CA TYR A 156 10.01 8.77 -10.98
C TYR A 156 9.61 7.30 -10.78
N LEU A 157 8.97 6.97 -9.65
CA LEU A 157 8.56 5.62 -9.30
C LEU A 157 7.07 5.39 -9.60
N GLY A 158 6.22 6.39 -9.40
CA GLY A 158 4.79 6.30 -9.68
C GLY A 158 4.03 7.60 -9.43
N TYR A 159 2.70 7.49 -9.39
CA TYR A 159 1.79 8.61 -9.17
C TYR A 159 1.28 8.63 -7.74
N PHE A 160 1.34 9.77 -7.06
CA PHE A 160 0.82 9.85 -5.69
C PHE A 160 -0.66 9.55 -5.63
N VAL A 161 -1.03 8.67 -4.70
CA VAL A 161 -2.42 8.40 -4.33
C VAL A 161 -2.67 8.84 -2.90
N SER A 162 -3.92 9.19 -2.62
CA SER A 162 -4.33 9.52 -1.25
C SER A 162 -4.23 8.31 -0.33
N GLN A 163 -3.79 8.53 0.91
CA GLN A 163 -3.49 7.50 1.90
C GLN A 163 -4.53 7.39 3.02
N ASN A 164 -5.50 8.30 3.05
CA ASN A 164 -6.57 8.37 4.05
C ASN A 164 -7.73 9.27 3.57
N GLY A 165 -8.80 9.33 4.34
CA GLY A 165 -9.98 10.14 4.05
C GLY A 165 -9.74 11.66 4.09
N ARG A 166 -8.57 12.13 4.52
CA ARG A 166 -8.18 13.56 4.53
C ARG A 166 -7.46 13.98 3.25
N GLY A 167 -7.21 13.06 2.33
CA GLY A 167 -6.52 13.35 1.06
C GLY A 167 -4.99 13.38 1.20
N HIS A 168 -4.40 12.87 2.28
CA HIS A 168 -2.95 12.97 2.47
C HIS A 168 -2.20 12.15 1.42
N VAL A 169 -1.43 12.82 0.56
CA VAL A 169 -0.51 12.18 -0.42
C VAL A 169 0.92 12.07 0.11
N LEU A 170 1.27 12.91 1.10
CA LEU A 170 2.42 12.75 1.97
C LEU A 170 1.93 12.40 3.38
N GLY A 171 2.09 11.15 3.77
CA GLY A 171 1.66 10.63 5.06
C GLY A 171 2.74 10.78 6.13
N HIS A 172 2.33 10.83 7.40
CA HIS A 172 3.24 10.91 8.54
C HIS A 172 2.98 9.75 9.51
N VAL A 173 3.96 8.86 9.64
CA VAL A 173 3.91 7.68 10.52
C VAL A 173 4.65 8.00 11.82
N LYS A 174 3.88 8.30 12.86
CA LYS A 174 4.36 8.64 14.21
C LYS A 174 3.24 8.43 15.23
N ASP A 175 3.61 8.17 16.48
CA ASP A 175 2.65 8.08 17.57
C ASP A 175 2.04 9.45 17.88
N LEU A 176 0.71 9.52 17.88
CA LEU A 176 -0.07 10.71 18.23
C LEU A 176 -0.73 10.59 19.60
N GLY A 177 -0.52 9.48 20.31
CA GLY A 177 -1.18 9.17 21.57
C GLY A 177 -2.59 8.61 21.40
N ASP A 178 -2.93 8.14 20.19
CA ASP A 178 -4.23 7.52 19.91
C ASP A 178 -4.31 6.13 20.56
N ASP A 179 -5.52 5.74 21.00
CA ASP A 179 -5.76 4.44 21.62
C ASP A 179 -5.82 3.32 20.56
N PRO A 180 -4.84 2.38 20.52
CA PRO A 180 -4.78 1.32 19.53
C PRO A 180 -5.93 0.30 19.65
N THR A 181 -6.68 0.30 20.75
CA THR A 181 -7.82 -0.60 20.95
C THR A 181 -9.09 -0.12 20.23
N GLN A 182 -9.15 1.15 19.83
CA GLN A 182 -10.24 1.73 19.02
C GLN A 182 -10.06 1.40 17.53
N ILE A 183 -9.95 0.11 17.22
CA ILE A 183 -9.51 -0.43 15.92
C ILE A 183 -10.40 -0.04 14.74
N ASP A 184 -11.66 0.35 14.96
CA ASP A 184 -12.60 0.82 13.93
C ASP A 184 -12.35 2.29 13.52
N ARG A 185 -11.67 3.07 14.35
CA ARG A 185 -11.46 4.52 14.15
C ARG A 185 -10.00 4.92 14.06
N VAL A 186 -9.14 4.25 14.82
CA VAL A 186 -7.71 4.56 14.91
C VAL A 186 -6.96 3.77 13.85
N ARG A 187 -6.16 4.48 13.04
CA ARG A 187 -5.20 3.87 12.12
C ARG A 187 -3.93 3.54 12.90
N ILE A 188 -3.50 2.28 12.84
CA ILE A 188 -2.39 1.75 13.68
C ILE A 188 -1.08 2.53 13.53
N TYR A 189 -0.84 3.13 12.35
CA TYR A 189 0.35 3.95 12.09
C TYR A 189 0.45 5.22 12.95
N ARG A 190 -0.66 5.65 13.57
CA ARG A 190 -0.77 6.79 14.50
C ARG A 190 -0.48 6.40 15.97
N THR A 191 -0.05 5.16 16.20
CA THR A 191 0.22 4.60 17.53
C THR A 191 1.61 3.97 17.59
N ASN A 192 2.01 3.55 18.79
CA ASN A 192 3.25 2.82 19.05
C ASN A 192 3.13 1.28 19.04
N ALA A 193 1.93 0.73 18.87
CA ALA A 193 1.65 -0.71 18.88
C ALA A 193 2.22 -1.43 17.65
N ARG A 194 2.40 -2.75 17.70
CA ARG A 194 2.88 -3.54 16.55
C ARG A 194 1.94 -3.38 15.33
N GLN A 195 2.53 -3.25 14.14
CA GLN A 195 1.78 -3.37 12.87
C GLN A 195 2.15 -4.70 12.22
N PHE A 196 1.16 -5.59 12.10
CA PHE A 196 1.32 -6.94 11.54
C PHE A 196 1.60 -6.91 10.03
N PHE A 197 1.94 -8.07 9.44
CA PHE A 197 2.23 -8.12 8.01
C PHE A 197 1.01 -7.70 7.19
N HIS A 198 1.23 -6.73 6.30
CA HIS A 198 0.20 -6.15 5.44
C HIS A 198 0.80 -5.67 4.11
N ALA A 199 -0.10 -5.35 3.18
CA ALA A 199 0.13 -4.61 1.96
C ALA A 199 -0.79 -3.39 2.02
N ASP A 200 -0.20 -2.21 1.87
CA ASP A 200 -0.94 -0.95 1.83
C ASP A 200 -1.83 -0.91 0.56
N ASP A 201 -2.91 -0.09 0.56
CA ASP A 201 -3.82 0.05 -0.58
C ASP A 201 -3.22 0.91 -1.71
N SER A 202 -1.99 0.62 -2.13
CA SER A 202 -1.28 1.24 -3.26
C SER A 202 -0.40 0.20 -3.93
N ASP A 203 0.17 0.51 -5.10
CA ASP A 203 1.10 -0.41 -5.75
C ASP A 203 2.47 -0.36 -5.05
N LEU A 204 3.00 0.85 -4.83
CA LEU A 204 4.25 1.05 -4.11
C LEU A 204 4.01 1.80 -2.80
N VAL A 205 4.80 1.48 -1.79
CA VAL A 205 4.92 2.26 -0.55
C VAL A 205 6.38 2.67 -0.35
N GLY A 206 6.58 3.92 0.07
CA GLY A 206 7.86 4.46 0.46
C GLY A 206 7.85 4.95 1.91
N LEU A 207 8.92 4.72 2.66
CA LEU A 207 9.13 5.22 4.02
C LEU A 207 10.49 5.93 4.12
N LEU A 208 10.48 7.25 4.32
CA LEU A 208 11.66 8.04 4.65
C LEU A 208 11.76 8.23 6.17
N CYS A 209 12.90 7.85 6.77
CA CYS A 209 13.13 8.03 8.19
C CYS A 209 13.61 9.46 8.52
N ILE A 210 12.78 10.20 9.26
CA ILE A 210 13.10 11.54 9.78
C ILE A 210 13.68 11.45 11.19
N ALA A 211 13.09 10.59 12.03
CA ALA A 211 13.55 10.33 13.39
C ALA A 211 13.24 8.88 13.80
N ARG A 212 14.12 8.28 14.60
CA ARG A 212 13.96 6.92 15.14
C ARG A 212 13.22 6.93 16.48
N ALA A 213 12.64 5.78 16.82
CA ALA A 213 12.23 5.47 18.19
C ALA A 213 13.47 5.23 19.07
N LEU A 214 13.27 5.29 20.39
CA LEU A 214 14.29 4.88 21.36
C LEU A 214 14.52 3.37 21.30
N GLU A 215 13.44 2.59 21.25
CA GLU A 215 13.45 1.12 21.17
C GLU A 215 12.42 0.66 20.14
N GLY A 216 12.75 -0.37 19.35
CA GLY A 216 11.84 -0.98 18.39
C GLY A 216 11.47 -0.08 17.20
N GLY A 217 10.31 -0.34 16.59
CA GLY A 217 9.78 0.43 15.45
C GLY A 217 10.50 0.12 14.14
N GLU A 218 11.12 -1.06 14.12
CA GLU A 218 11.93 -1.64 13.05
C GLU A 218 11.01 -2.25 11.98
N SER A 219 11.53 -2.36 10.77
CA SER A 219 10.78 -2.80 9.60
C SER A 219 11.08 -4.26 9.29
N ASP A 220 10.04 -5.06 9.09
CA ASP A 220 10.14 -6.42 8.56
C ASP A 220 9.51 -6.47 7.17
N ILE A 221 10.12 -7.16 6.22
CA ILE A 221 9.54 -7.42 4.89
C ILE A 221 9.64 -8.90 4.51
N VAL A 222 8.75 -9.37 3.65
CA VAL A 222 8.78 -10.75 3.15
C VAL A 222 8.24 -10.84 1.72
N SER A 223 8.86 -11.69 0.89
CA SER A 223 8.32 -12.05 -0.43
C SER A 223 6.98 -12.78 -0.26
N SER A 224 5.90 -12.19 -0.75
CA SER A 224 4.59 -12.85 -0.71
C SER A 224 4.56 -14.10 -1.60
N HIS A 225 5.43 -14.17 -2.63
CA HIS A 225 5.60 -15.38 -3.43
C HIS A 225 6.37 -16.48 -2.70
N HIS A 226 7.36 -16.15 -1.88
CA HIS A 226 8.00 -17.15 -1.03
C HIS A 226 7.02 -17.67 0.03
N VAL A 227 6.20 -16.78 0.61
CA VAL A 227 5.09 -17.16 1.50
C VAL A 227 4.11 -18.07 0.78
N TRP A 228 3.65 -17.70 -0.42
CA TRP A 228 2.75 -18.53 -1.24
C TRP A 228 3.31 -19.92 -1.48
N ASN A 229 4.56 -20.04 -1.94
CA ASN A 229 5.21 -21.33 -2.16
C ASN A 229 5.30 -22.17 -0.88
N THR A 230 5.51 -21.52 0.26
CA THR A 230 5.58 -22.18 1.56
C THR A 230 4.19 -22.68 1.99
N LEU A 231 3.15 -21.87 1.86
CA LEU A 231 1.76 -22.27 2.11
C LEU A 231 1.33 -23.40 1.17
N GLN A 232 1.65 -23.33 -0.11
CA GLN A 232 1.37 -24.38 -1.08
C GLN A 232 1.96 -25.74 -0.68
N LYS A 233 3.15 -25.74 -0.06
CA LYS A 233 3.84 -26.95 0.37
C LYS A 233 3.36 -27.47 1.72
N GLU A 234 3.14 -26.57 2.68
CA GLU A 234 2.93 -26.93 4.10
C GLU A 234 1.44 -26.91 4.49
N ARG A 235 0.65 -26.02 3.90
CA ARG A 235 -0.77 -25.76 4.22
C ARG A 235 -1.58 -25.36 2.97
N PRO A 236 -1.72 -26.26 1.97
CA PRO A 236 -2.46 -25.96 0.74
C PRO A 236 -3.94 -25.60 0.98
N ASP A 237 -4.51 -26.08 2.09
CA ASP A 237 -5.84 -25.72 2.58
C ASP A 237 -5.94 -24.23 2.99
N VAL A 238 -4.90 -23.69 3.62
CA VAL A 238 -4.78 -22.26 3.94
C VAL A 238 -4.59 -21.45 2.66
N ALA A 239 -3.71 -21.90 1.76
CA ALA A 239 -3.50 -21.22 0.48
C ALA A 239 -4.82 -21.13 -0.31
N GLU A 240 -5.60 -22.21 -0.37
CA GLU A 240 -6.94 -22.21 -0.96
C GLU A 240 -7.87 -21.19 -0.29
N THR A 241 -7.94 -21.20 1.04
CA THR A 241 -8.80 -20.28 1.82
C THR A 241 -8.49 -18.81 1.54
N LEU A 242 -7.21 -18.46 1.38
CA LEU A 242 -6.78 -17.10 1.07
C LEU A 242 -7.14 -16.64 -0.37
N THR A 243 -7.40 -17.56 -1.30
CA THR A 243 -7.86 -17.20 -2.66
C THR A 243 -9.36 -17.01 -2.78
N LYS A 244 -10.14 -17.59 -1.85
CA LYS A 244 -11.60 -17.56 -1.89
C LYS A 244 -12.13 -16.13 -1.67
N PRO A 245 -13.13 -15.67 -2.45
CA PRO A 245 -13.76 -14.36 -2.27
C PRO A 245 -14.76 -14.37 -1.12
N ILE A 246 -14.29 -14.73 0.08
CA ILE A 246 -15.08 -14.86 1.32
C ILE A 246 -14.64 -13.87 2.40
N TRP A 247 -13.63 -13.05 2.09
CA TRP A 247 -13.10 -12.05 3.00
C TRP A 247 -13.90 -10.76 2.89
N TYR A 248 -14.04 -10.06 4.00
CA TYR A 248 -14.55 -8.71 4.05
C TYR A 248 -13.43 -7.83 4.60
N PHE A 249 -13.21 -6.64 4.04
CA PHE A 249 -12.29 -5.65 4.59
C PHE A 249 -13.06 -4.37 4.91
N ASP A 250 -12.90 -3.86 6.13
CA ASP A 250 -13.49 -2.61 6.59
C ASP A 250 -12.81 -1.40 5.93
N ARG A 251 -13.60 -0.42 5.47
CA ARG A 251 -13.07 0.87 5.01
C ARG A 251 -12.77 1.84 6.15
N LYS A 252 -13.05 1.44 7.39
CA LYS A 252 -12.73 2.18 8.64
C LYS A 252 -13.25 3.62 8.64
N GLY A 253 -14.45 3.80 8.10
CA GLY A 253 -15.12 5.10 7.99
C GLY A 253 -14.67 5.97 6.81
N GLU A 254 -13.74 5.50 5.98
CA GLU A 254 -13.27 6.21 4.79
C GLU A 254 -14.11 5.83 3.56
N THR A 255 -15.41 6.11 3.64
CA THR A 255 -16.43 5.70 2.67
C THR A 255 -17.04 6.91 1.95
N SER A 256 -17.22 6.83 0.63
CA SER A 256 -17.93 7.87 -0.11
C SER A 256 -19.45 7.74 0.01
N VAL A 257 -20.19 8.82 -0.23
CA VAL A 257 -21.66 8.80 -0.23
C VAL A 257 -22.17 7.78 -1.26
N GLY A 258 -22.95 6.82 -0.78
CA GLY A 258 -23.57 5.79 -1.61
C GLY A 258 -22.74 4.52 -1.78
N GLU A 259 -21.56 4.43 -1.15
CA GLU A 259 -20.78 3.19 -1.13
C GLU A 259 -20.96 2.42 0.18
N GLU A 260 -20.70 1.11 0.13
CA GLU A 260 -20.65 0.26 1.31
C GLU A 260 -19.45 0.61 2.21
N GLU A 261 -19.58 0.38 3.52
CA GLU A 261 -18.49 0.61 4.48
C GLU A 261 -17.46 -0.53 4.54
N PHE A 262 -17.64 -1.57 3.73
CA PHE A 262 -16.73 -2.71 3.62
C PHE A 262 -16.66 -3.19 2.16
N ILE A 263 -15.60 -3.92 1.84
CA ILE A 263 -15.42 -4.58 0.54
C ILE A 263 -15.37 -6.10 0.72
N LYS A 264 -16.07 -6.84 -0.15
CA LYS A 264 -15.93 -8.29 -0.24
C LYS A 264 -14.81 -8.63 -1.21
N THR A 265 -13.87 -9.49 -0.80
CA THR A 265 -12.52 -9.57 -1.38
C THR A 265 -11.91 -10.97 -1.18
N SER A 266 -10.76 -11.20 -1.81
CA SER A 266 -9.81 -12.28 -1.53
C SER A 266 -8.50 -11.70 -0.96
N VAL A 267 -7.61 -12.57 -0.46
CA VAL A 267 -6.27 -12.17 0.00
C VAL A 267 -5.23 -12.35 -1.11
N PHE A 268 -5.25 -13.50 -1.78
CA PHE A 268 -4.43 -13.77 -2.97
C PHE A 268 -5.27 -13.73 -4.23
N TYR A 269 -4.67 -13.18 -5.28
CA TYR A 269 -5.27 -12.97 -6.59
C TYR A 269 -4.34 -13.42 -7.69
N LEU A 270 -4.89 -13.61 -8.88
CA LEU A 270 -4.12 -13.72 -10.11
C LEU A 270 -4.29 -12.45 -10.95
N GLU A 271 -3.19 -11.97 -11.48
CA GLU A 271 -3.15 -10.94 -12.51
C GLU A 271 -3.98 -11.36 -13.74
N LYS A 272 -4.60 -10.39 -14.40
CA LYS A 272 -5.39 -10.61 -15.62
C LYS A 272 -4.51 -11.07 -16.78
N GLY A 273 -5.04 -12.00 -17.56
CA GLY A 273 -4.41 -12.47 -18.80
C GLY A 273 -3.72 -13.84 -18.66
N PRO A 274 -3.08 -14.33 -19.73
CA PRO A 274 -2.38 -15.60 -19.71
C PRO A 274 -1.15 -15.50 -18.79
N ASN A 275 -0.88 -16.58 -18.03
CA ASN A 275 0.25 -16.66 -17.10
C ASN A 275 0.28 -15.55 -16.03
N GLY A 276 -0.91 -15.20 -15.50
CA GLY A 276 -1.03 -14.17 -14.47
C GLY A 276 -0.17 -14.45 -13.24
N ARG A 277 0.51 -13.40 -12.75
CA ARG A 277 1.28 -13.45 -11.51
C ARG A 277 0.34 -13.49 -10.31
N VAL A 278 0.74 -14.20 -9.27
CA VAL A 278 0.05 -14.15 -7.98
C VAL A 278 0.35 -12.80 -7.34
N TYR A 279 -0.63 -12.10 -6.81
CA TYR A 279 -0.34 -10.92 -5.98
C TYR A 279 -1.24 -10.93 -4.75
N SER A 280 -0.79 -10.27 -3.68
CA SER A 280 -1.48 -10.23 -2.39
C SER A 280 -2.08 -8.85 -2.11
N LYS A 281 -3.27 -8.83 -1.50
CA LYS A 281 -3.80 -7.67 -0.77
C LYS A 281 -4.27 -8.13 0.59
N TRP A 282 -3.67 -7.59 1.64
CA TRP A 282 -3.88 -8.06 3.00
C TRP A 282 -3.61 -6.95 4.00
N ASP A 283 -4.54 -6.70 4.91
CA ASP A 283 -4.23 -6.04 6.17
C ASP A 283 -5.11 -6.70 7.25
N PRO A 284 -4.50 -7.34 8.26
CA PRO A 284 -5.27 -8.01 9.32
C PRO A 284 -6.12 -7.02 10.13
N TYR A 285 -5.79 -5.73 10.15
CA TYR A 285 -6.62 -4.74 10.83
C TYR A 285 -7.97 -4.50 10.14
N TYR A 286 -8.08 -4.78 8.84
CA TYR A 286 -9.36 -4.68 8.12
C TYR A 286 -10.35 -5.77 8.47
N ILE A 287 -9.88 -6.94 8.90
CA ILE A 287 -10.76 -8.00 9.39
C ILE A 287 -11.06 -7.85 10.89
N LYS A 288 -10.10 -7.30 11.66
CA LYS A 288 -10.26 -7.10 13.11
C LYS A 288 -11.32 -6.05 13.44
N SER A 289 -11.49 -5.01 12.62
CA SER A 289 -12.48 -3.96 12.88
C SER A 289 -13.91 -4.30 12.47
N LEU A 290 -14.15 -5.50 11.93
CA LEU A 290 -15.45 -5.90 11.40
C LEU A 290 -16.50 -6.27 12.44
N ASP A 291 -16.14 -6.36 13.73
CA ASP A 291 -17.09 -6.68 14.81
C ASP A 291 -18.33 -5.77 14.76
N ARG A 292 -18.16 -4.50 14.37
CA ARG A 292 -19.25 -3.52 14.22
C ARG A 292 -20.31 -3.89 13.16
N PHE A 293 -19.96 -4.74 12.20
CA PHE A 293 -20.87 -5.28 11.18
C PHE A 293 -21.32 -6.70 11.50
N MET A 294 -20.40 -7.56 11.98
CA MET A 294 -20.68 -8.95 12.34
C MET A 294 -21.69 -9.04 13.49
N ASN A 295 -21.52 -8.22 14.54
CA ASN A 295 -22.44 -8.19 15.70
C ASN A 295 -23.85 -7.72 15.35
N LYS A 296 -24.01 -7.01 14.23
CA LYS A 296 -25.31 -6.56 13.69
C LYS A 296 -25.90 -7.52 12.66
N GLY A 297 -25.20 -8.60 12.32
CA GLY A 297 -25.61 -9.55 11.28
C GLY A 297 -25.58 -8.98 9.86
N ILE A 298 -24.86 -7.88 9.62
CA ILE A 298 -24.74 -7.26 8.28
C ILE A 298 -23.84 -8.11 7.37
N ILE A 299 -22.79 -8.70 7.95
CA ILE A 299 -21.88 -9.64 7.29
C ILE A 299 -21.71 -10.89 8.18
N PRO A 300 -21.34 -12.05 7.63
CA PRO A 300 -21.10 -13.25 8.43
C PRO A 300 -19.89 -13.08 9.37
N PRO A 301 -19.86 -13.79 10.51
CA PRO A 301 -18.65 -13.89 11.32
C PRO A 301 -17.53 -14.59 10.53
N LEU A 302 -16.28 -14.32 10.90
CA LEU A 302 -15.14 -15.07 10.35
C LEU A 302 -15.31 -16.57 10.66
N SER A 303 -15.17 -17.41 9.65
CA SER A 303 -15.18 -18.86 9.84
C SER A 303 -13.90 -19.33 10.56
N PRO A 304 -13.91 -20.52 11.20
CA PRO A 304 -12.70 -21.10 11.79
C PRO A 304 -11.53 -21.16 10.80
N GLU A 305 -11.81 -21.45 9.53
CA GLU A 305 -10.81 -21.52 8.46
C GLU A 305 -10.22 -20.14 8.14
N GLN A 306 -11.02 -19.07 8.18
CA GLN A 306 -10.51 -17.70 7.99
C GLN A 306 -9.62 -17.27 9.15
N VAL A 307 -10.03 -17.58 10.39
CA VAL A 307 -9.23 -17.27 11.59
C VAL A 307 -7.91 -18.02 11.55
N GLU A 308 -7.94 -19.31 11.21
CA GLU A 308 -6.72 -20.11 11.06
C GLU A 308 -5.83 -19.60 9.92
N ALA A 309 -6.41 -19.30 8.74
CA ALA A 309 -5.66 -18.82 7.59
C ALA A 309 -4.95 -17.50 7.87
N ALA A 310 -5.61 -16.56 8.55
CA ALA A 310 -5.01 -15.29 8.97
C ALA A 310 -3.81 -15.51 9.92
N LYS A 311 -3.95 -16.43 10.88
CA LYS A 311 -2.87 -16.78 11.82
C LYS A 311 -1.69 -17.46 11.11
N VAL A 312 -1.96 -18.46 10.26
CA VAL A 312 -0.91 -19.19 9.53
C VAL A 312 -0.18 -18.28 8.55
N LEU A 313 -0.89 -17.33 7.92
CA LEU A 313 -0.28 -16.32 7.07
C LEU A 313 0.71 -15.45 7.86
N GLU A 314 0.30 -14.87 9.00
CA GLU A 314 1.16 -14.06 9.86
C GLU A 314 2.38 -14.86 10.36
N ASP A 315 2.17 -16.07 10.87
CA ASP A 315 3.25 -16.93 11.38
C ASP A 315 4.26 -17.29 10.28
N THR A 316 3.77 -17.54 9.06
CA THR A 316 4.60 -17.84 7.88
C THR A 316 5.40 -16.62 7.45
N CYS A 317 4.76 -15.44 7.38
CA CYS A 317 5.45 -14.19 7.08
C CYS A 317 6.56 -13.94 8.11
N HIS A 318 6.24 -14.07 9.40
CA HIS A 318 7.19 -13.87 10.48
C HIS A 318 8.40 -14.81 10.37
N ARG A 319 8.19 -16.10 10.09
CA ARG A 319 9.28 -17.07 9.92
C ARG A 319 10.21 -16.76 8.74
N LEU A 320 9.70 -16.18 7.66
CA LEU A 320 10.41 -15.98 6.40
C LEU A 320 10.97 -14.56 6.19
N ARG A 321 10.72 -13.65 7.14
CA ARG A 321 10.98 -12.22 6.99
C ARG A 321 12.47 -11.88 6.89
N LEU A 322 12.77 -10.86 6.09
CA LEU A 322 13.97 -10.06 6.19
C LEU A 322 13.72 -8.93 7.18
N HIS A 323 14.49 -8.91 8.26
CA HIS A 323 14.46 -7.85 9.26
C HIS A 323 15.39 -6.69 8.87
N MET A 324 14.94 -5.45 9.05
CA MET A 324 15.77 -4.28 8.79
C MET A 324 15.48 -3.10 9.72
N ILE A 325 16.52 -2.30 9.94
CA ILE A 325 16.48 -1.07 10.74
C ILE A 325 16.68 0.10 9.77
N LEU A 326 15.73 1.04 9.77
CA LEU A 326 15.85 2.29 9.02
C LEU A 326 16.58 3.32 9.87
N GLU A 327 17.75 3.74 9.40
CA GLU A 327 18.48 4.85 9.99
C GLU A 327 17.92 6.20 9.56
N VAL A 328 18.21 7.27 10.30
CA VAL A 328 17.82 8.63 9.92
C VAL A 328 18.39 8.94 8.53
N GLY A 329 17.51 9.31 7.59
CA GLY A 329 17.89 9.52 6.18
C GLY A 329 17.86 8.27 5.30
N ASP A 330 17.45 7.12 5.82
CA ASP A 330 17.15 5.95 4.99
C ASP A 330 15.76 6.07 4.34
N ILE A 331 15.64 5.60 3.10
CA ILE A 331 14.37 5.47 2.38
C ILE A 331 14.16 4.02 1.96
N GLN A 332 13.13 3.39 2.50
CA GLN A 332 12.66 2.10 2.00
C GLN A 332 11.59 2.33 0.93
N PHE A 333 11.69 1.68 -0.22
CA PHE A 333 10.56 1.50 -1.13
C PHE A 333 10.30 0.02 -1.33
N LEU A 334 9.02 -0.37 -1.43
CA LEU A 334 8.61 -1.73 -1.78
C LEU A 334 7.31 -1.75 -2.60
N SER A 335 7.07 -2.88 -3.27
CA SER A 335 5.84 -3.18 -4.02
C SER A 335 4.89 -4.02 -3.18
N ASN A 336 3.69 -3.49 -2.94
CA ASN A 336 2.63 -4.17 -2.18
C ASN A 336 2.07 -5.39 -2.92
N GLU A 337 2.23 -5.48 -4.25
CA GLU A 337 1.75 -6.63 -5.01
C GLU A 337 2.44 -7.94 -4.58
N HIS A 338 3.75 -7.90 -4.32
CA HIS A 338 4.53 -9.10 -4.04
C HIS A 338 5.46 -9.02 -2.82
N VAL A 339 5.35 -7.96 -2.02
CA VAL A 339 6.03 -7.82 -0.72
C VAL A 339 5.02 -7.47 0.37
N LEU A 340 4.97 -8.28 1.43
CA LEU A 340 4.26 -7.93 2.66
C LEU A 340 5.25 -7.32 3.64
N HIS A 341 4.79 -6.35 4.44
CA HIS A 341 5.64 -5.64 5.38
C HIS A 341 4.97 -5.43 6.73
N ALA A 342 5.78 -5.27 7.77
CA ALA A 342 5.35 -5.13 9.15
C ALA A 342 6.26 -4.15 9.91
N ARG A 343 5.80 -3.74 11.08
CA ARG A 343 6.56 -2.89 12.02
C ARG A 343 6.49 -3.48 13.41
N THR A 344 7.62 -3.58 14.10
CA THR A 344 7.67 -3.93 15.51
C THR A 344 6.98 -2.86 16.38
N GLU A 345 6.55 -3.24 17.59
CA GLU A 345 6.15 -2.24 18.59
C GLU A 345 7.35 -1.35 18.95
N TYR A 346 7.08 -0.16 19.48
CA TYR A 346 8.16 0.77 19.80
C TYR A 346 7.88 1.66 21.00
N LYS A 347 8.97 2.25 21.49
CA LYS A 347 8.95 3.26 22.55
C LYS A 347 9.69 4.49 22.07
N ASP A 348 9.07 5.65 22.21
CA ASP A 348 9.68 6.92 21.86
C ASP A 348 10.59 7.46 22.97
N HIS A 349 11.48 8.38 22.58
CA HIS A 349 12.21 9.17 23.54
C HIS A 349 11.28 10.08 24.35
N ALA A 350 11.64 10.35 25.61
CA ALA A 350 11.00 11.40 26.38
C ALA A 350 11.35 12.79 25.81
N PRO A 351 10.42 13.76 25.85
CA PRO A 351 10.73 15.15 25.49
C PRO A 351 11.95 15.68 26.28
N PRO A 352 12.83 16.49 25.65
CA PRO A 352 12.65 17.19 24.37
C PRO A 352 13.17 16.45 23.13
N ALA A 353 13.67 15.21 23.27
CA ALA A 353 14.17 14.45 22.13
C ALA A 353 13.03 14.12 21.13
N PRO A 354 13.34 14.04 19.82
CA PRO A 354 12.32 13.77 18.81
C PRO A 354 11.75 12.36 19.00
N ARG A 355 10.43 12.26 18.79
CA ARG A 355 9.71 10.98 18.67
C ARG A 355 9.96 10.36 17.30
N ARG A 356 9.74 9.05 17.17
CA ARG A 356 9.80 8.34 15.88
C ARG A 356 8.92 9.04 14.86
N HIS A 357 9.47 9.31 13.68
CA HIS A 357 8.77 9.97 12.59
C HIS A 357 9.28 9.45 11.25
N LEU A 358 8.37 8.85 10.46
CA LEU A 358 8.61 8.58 9.04
C LEU A 358 7.67 9.41 8.16
N MET A 359 8.15 9.87 7.01
CA MET A 359 7.32 10.34 5.92
C MET A 359 6.98 9.18 4.99
N ARG A 360 5.71 9.01 4.64
CA ARG A 360 5.21 7.90 3.81
C ARG A 360 4.68 8.38 2.48
N LEU A 361 5.04 7.68 1.41
CA LEU A 361 4.42 7.81 0.10
C LEU A 361 3.65 6.54 -0.24
N TRP A 362 2.47 6.71 -0.83
CA TRP A 362 1.79 5.68 -1.59
C TRP A 362 1.78 6.08 -3.06
N LEU A 363 2.21 5.19 -3.93
CA LEU A 363 2.32 5.45 -5.36
C LEU A 363 1.57 4.38 -6.16
N ALA A 364 0.85 4.82 -7.18
CA ALA A 364 0.26 3.97 -8.21
C ALA A 364 1.21 3.82 -9.41
N THR A 365 1.13 2.67 -10.05
CA THR A 365 1.86 2.28 -11.25
C THR A 365 0.87 1.71 -12.26
N PRO A 366 0.41 2.51 -13.24
CA PRO A 366 -0.59 2.04 -14.20
C PRO A 366 -0.03 0.95 -15.11
N GLU A 367 -0.92 0.07 -15.60
CA GLU A 367 -0.58 -1.00 -16.56
C GLU A 367 0.16 -0.46 -17.80
N SER A 368 -0.24 0.71 -18.31
CA SER A 368 0.37 1.35 -19.48
C SER A 368 1.83 1.74 -19.26
N GLU A 369 2.29 1.77 -18.02
CA GLU A 369 3.66 2.13 -17.63
C GLU A 369 4.36 0.95 -16.90
N GLY A 370 3.91 -0.28 -17.14
CA GLY A 370 4.55 -1.50 -16.63
C GLY A 370 4.09 -1.97 -15.24
N GLY A 371 3.08 -1.33 -14.67
CA GLY A 371 2.39 -1.87 -13.49
C GLY A 371 1.67 -3.18 -13.76
N TRP A 372 1.34 -3.93 -12.71
CA TRP A 372 0.69 -5.24 -12.83
C TRP A 372 -0.78 -5.10 -13.22
N LYS A 373 -1.35 -6.08 -13.92
CA LYS A 373 -2.74 -6.04 -14.42
C LYS A 373 -3.71 -6.61 -13.40
N LEU A 374 -4.16 -5.78 -12.46
CA LEU A 374 -4.97 -6.21 -11.35
C LEU A 374 -6.45 -6.46 -11.75
N PRO A 375 -7.17 -7.40 -11.09
CA PRO A 375 -8.60 -7.69 -11.27
C PRO A 375 -9.54 -6.63 -10.66
N PHE A 376 -9.17 -5.35 -10.74
CA PHE A 376 -9.98 -4.23 -10.29
C PHE A 376 -10.36 -3.33 -11.47
N HIS A 377 -11.49 -2.62 -11.34
CA HIS A 377 -12.03 -1.73 -12.37
C HIS A 377 -11.06 -0.59 -12.76
N ASP A 378 -10.23 -0.15 -11.81
CA ASP A 378 -9.30 0.97 -11.93
C ASP A 378 -7.91 0.55 -12.38
N SER A 379 -7.68 -0.71 -12.74
CA SER A 379 -6.34 -1.21 -13.01
C SER A 379 -5.60 -0.46 -14.14
N ALA A 380 -6.35 0.13 -15.09
CA ALA A 380 -5.81 0.95 -16.17
C ALA A 380 -5.67 2.45 -15.82
N GLU A 381 -6.15 2.89 -14.65
CA GLU A 381 -6.08 4.27 -14.21
C GLU A 381 -4.68 4.64 -13.73
N LYS A 382 -4.27 5.90 -13.98
CA LYS A 382 -2.97 6.41 -13.54
C LYS A 382 -2.82 6.44 -12.02
N LYS A 383 -3.90 6.77 -11.31
CA LYS A 383 -3.98 6.84 -9.84
C LYS A 383 -4.93 5.79 -9.27
N ARG A 384 -4.65 4.52 -9.60
CA ARG A 384 -5.40 3.37 -9.09
C ARG A 384 -5.11 3.10 -7.61
N GLY A 385 -6.03 2.46 -6.92
CA GLY A 385 -5.99 2.25 -5.47
C GLY A 385 -6.08 3.56 -4.67
N GLY A 386 -5.35 3.61 -3.56
CA GLY A 386 -5.41 4.65 -2.55
C GLY A 386 -6.74 4.69 -1.80
N ILE A 387 -6.94 5.77 -1.06
CA ILE A 387 -8.15 6.05 -0.29
C ILE A 387 -8.73 7.37 -0.76
N GLN A 388 -9.91 7.33 -1.37
CA GLN A 388 -10.60 8.51 -1.86
C GLN A 388 -12.00 8.57 -1.26
N VAL A 389 -12.25 9.61 -0.46
CA VAL A 389 -13.56 9.87 0.14
C VAL A 389 -14.19 11.05 -0.58
N ASN A 390 -15.31 10.81 -1.26
CA ASN A 390 -16.00 11.80 -2.09
C ASN A 390 -15.01 12.49 -3.04
N ASP A 391 -15.04 13.82 -3.12
CA ASP A 391 -14.12 14.65 -3.91
C ASP A 391 -13.06 15.34 -3.03
N GLN A 392 -12.67 14.72 -1.90
CA GLN A 392 -11.62 15.26 -1.04
C GLN A 392 -10.32 15.48 -1.86
N PRO A 393 -9.81 16.72 -1.93
CA PRO A 393 -8.61 17.03 -2.71
C PRO A 393 -7.33 16.50 -2.03
N PRO A 394 -6.25 16.27 -2.79
CA PRO A 394 -4.98 15.85 -2.21
C PRO A 394 -4.35 16.97 -1.37
N VAL A 395 -3.70 16.58 -0.27
CA VAL A 395 -2.96 17.46 0.64
C VAL A 395 -1.61 16.82 0.99
N ALA A 396 -0.57 17.63 1.12
CA ALA A 396 0.76 17.19 1.54
C ALA A 396 1.19 18.00 2.78
N PRO A 397 0.72 17.62 3.99
CA PRO A 397 1.13 18.30 5.21
C PRO A 397 2.63 18.08 5.47
N LEU A 398 3.25 18.94 6.29
CA LEU A 398 4.67 18.81 6.67
C LEU A 398 4.88 18.11 8.02
N ASP A 399 3.79 17.82 8.74
CA ASP A 399 3.76 16.97 9.93
C ASP A 399 2.41 16.23 10.00
N ALA A 400 2.29 15.26 10.92
CA ALA A 400 1.04 14.57 11.20
C ALA A 400 -0.03 15.52 11.76
N GLU A 401 -1.28 15.22 11.42
CA GLU A 401 -2.47 15.99 11.80
C GLU A 401 -3.52 15.19 12.59
#